data_AF-A0A9X9EQ92-F1
#
_entry.id   AF-A0A9X9EQ92-F1
#
_cell.length_a   1.000
_cell.length_b   1.000
_cell.length_c   1.000
_cell.angle_alpha   90.00
_cell.angle_beta   90.00
_cell.angle_gamma   90.00
#
_symmetry.space_group_name_H-M   'P 1'
#
loop_
_entity.id
_entity.type
_entity.pdbx_description
1 polymer ?
#
loop_
_entity_poly.entity_id
_entity_poly.type
_entity_poly.pdbx_seq_one_letter_code
_entity_poly.pdbx_strand_id
1 'polypeptide(L)' 'MKFDLHTHHQRCGHAIGTIEDYVKQAIEYGLHYIGISDHSPYFYSEEDHLYPTIAMAKSELVPYIEEVLRLKE' A
#
# COMPACT_ATOMS: atom_id res chain seq x y z
N MET A 1 -7.26 -8.03 20.88
CA MET A 1 -7.01 -8.07 19.43
C MET A 1 -6.55 -6.69 19.00
N LYS A 2 -5.31 -6.56 18.52
CA LYS A 2 -4.71 -5.28 18.14
C LYS A 2 -4.62 -5.23 16.61
N PHE A 3 -5.04 -4.13 15.98
CA PHE A 3 -5.01 -4.04 14.52
C PHE A 3 -4.77 -2.61 14.06
N ASP A 4 -4.27 -2.49 12.84
CA ASP A 4 -4.22 -1.25 12.07
C ASP A 4 -4.70 -1.57 10.66
N LEU A 5 -5.77 -0.92 10.18
CA LEU A 5 -6.36 -1.23 8.86
C LEU A 5 -6.21 -0.07 7.89
N HIS A 6 -5.51 1.01 8.28
CA HIS A 6 -5.31 2.21 7.47
C HIS A 6 -3.82 2.49 7.35
N THR A 7 -3.14 1.87 6.38
CA THR A 7 -1.71 2.06 6.16
C THR A 7 -1.40 2.45 4.71
N HIS A 8 -0.34 3.24 4.56
CA HIS A 8 0.19 3.72 3.28
C HIS A 8 1.66 3.30 3.15
N HIS A 9 2.18 3.32 1.93
CA HIS A 9 3.55 2.89 1.61
C HIS A 9 4.12 3.72 0.45
N GLN A 10 5.39 3.51 0.10
CA GLN A 10 6.12 4.33 -0.86
C GLN A 10 5.42 4.58 -2.21
N ARG A 11 4.53 3.70 -2.67
CA ARG A 11 3.85 3.86 -3.98
C ARG A 11 2.87 5.03 -4.02
N CYS A 12 2.44 5.59 -2.88
CA CYS A 12 1.62 6.81 -2.89
C CYS A 12 2.39 8.10 -3.15
N GLY A 13 3.73 8.04 -3.13
CA GLY A 13 4.59 9.19 -3.36
C GLY A 13 4.70 10.18 -2.19
N HIS A 14 4.09 9.91 -1.03
CA HIS A 14 4.21 10.73 0.18
C HIS A 14 4.31 9.94 1.49
N ALA A 15 4.33 8.60 1.41
CA ALA A 15 4.75 7.74 2.49
C ALA A 15 6.13 7.15 2.17
N ILE A 16 6.79 6.60 3.18
CA ILE A 16 8.11 5.96 3.06
C ILE A 16 7.99 4.50 3.47
N GLY A 17 8.93 3.66 3.04
CA GLY A 17 8.93 2.23 3.36
C GLY A 17 8.10 1.38 2.40
N THR A 18 8.46 0.12 2.32
CA THR A 18 7.78 -0.91 1.52
C THR A 18 6.59 -1.51 2.27
N ILE A 19 5.73 -2.26 1.58
CA ILE A 19 4.66 -3.03 2.24
C ILE A 19 5.26 -4.01 3.25
N GLU A 20 6.36 -4.66 2.88
CA GLU A 20 7.06 -5.63 3.73
C GLU A 20 7.61 -4.99 5.03
N ASP A 21 8.12 -3.76 4.95
CA ASP A 21 8.60 -3.03 6.15
C ASP A 21 7.46 -2.81 7.16
N TYR A 22 6.28 -2.45 6.66
CA TYR A 22 5.09 -2.27 7.49
C TYR A 22 4.59 -3.58 8.10
N VAL A 23 4.60 -4.67 7.33
CA VAL A 23 4.26 -6.01 7.82
C VAL A 23 5.22 -6.45 8.93
N LYS A 24 6.54 -6.25 8.75
CA LYS A 24 7.54 -6.55 9.77
C LYS A 24 7.31 -5.74 11.04
N GLN A 25 7.08 -4.44 10.94
CA GLN A 25 6.77 -3.64 12.13
C GLN A 25 5.46 -4.03 12.78
N ALA A 26 4.43 -4.38 12.02
CA ALA A 26 3.18 -4.88 12.57
C ALA A 26 3.40 -6.11 13.47
N ILE A 27 4.26 -7.04 13.03
CA ILE A 27 4.64 -8.23 13.80
C ILE A 27 5.40 -7.82 15.07
N GLU A 28 6.41 -6.96 14.97
CA GLU A 28 7.17 -6.48 16.13
C GLU A 28 6.29 -5.77 17.17
N TYR A 29 5.30 -4.99 16.72
CA TYR A 29 4.34 -4.29 17.58
C TYR A 29 3.24 -5.18 18.16
N GLY A 30 3.20 -6.46 17.80
CA GLY A 30 2.17 -7.41 18.25
C GLY A 30 0.77 -7.12 17.67
N LEU A 31 0.70 -6.59 16.44
CA LEU A 31 -0.57 -6.51 15.72
C LEU A 31 -1.04 -7.92 15.33
N HIS A 32 -2.33 -8.16 15.50
CA HIS A 32 -3.01 -9.37 15.06
C HIS A 32 -3.44 -9.25 13.60
N TYR A 33 -3.70 -8.02 13.13
CA TYR A 33 -4.10 -7.72 11.75
C TYR A 33 -3.47 -6.39 11.32
N ILE A 34 -2.97 -6.38 10.08
CA ILE A 34 -2.62 -5.16 9.36
C ILE A 34 -3.38 -5.11 8.03
N GLY A 35 -3.94 -3.95 7.70
CA GLY A 35 -4.55 -3.67 6.40
C GLY A 35 -3.67 -2.75 5.58
N ILE A 36 -3.43 -3.12 4.32
CA ILE A 36 -2.74 -2.29 3.33
C ILE A 36 -3.80 -1.60 2.49
N SER A 37 -3.90 -0.27 2.63
CA SER A 37 -5.06 0.52 2.20
C SER A 37 -4.61 1.84 1.59
N ASP A 38 -3.70 1.72 0.62
CA ASP A 38 -3.12 2.87 -0.04
C ASP A 38 -4.13 3.65 -0.90
N HIS A 39 -3.73 4.82 -1.39
CA HIS A 39 -4.56 5.64 -2.27
C HIS A 39 -4.86 4.93 -3.60
N SER A 40 -6.14 4.89 -3.97
CA SER A 40 -6.56 4.38 -5.27
C SER A 40 -5.95 5.22 -6.40
N PRO A 41 -5.50 4.60 -7.50
CA PRO A 41 -5.21 5.32 -8.73
C PRO A 41 -6.43 6.12 -9.22
N TYR A 42 -6.17 7.19 -9.96
CA TYR A 42 -7.19 8.06 -10.54
C TYR A 42 -7.73 7.50 -11.86
N PHE A 43 -8.58 6.46 -11.78
CA PHE A 43 -9.10 5.74 -12.95
C PHE A 43 -9.94 6.57 -13.93
N TYR A 44 -10.43 7.74 -13.52
CA TYR A 44 -11.16 8.64 -14.41
C TYR A 44 -10.25 9.38 -15.40
N SER A 45 -8.93 9.43 -15.13
CA SER A 45 -7.97 10.14 -15.97
C SER A 45 -7.45 9.25 -17.08
N GLU A 46 -7.21 9.82 -18.26
CA GLU A 46 -6.50 9.14 -19.35
C GLU A 46 -5.02 8.92 -18.99
N GLU A 47 -4.39 9.87 -18.28
CA GLU A 47 -3.00 9.77 -17.82
C GLU A 47 -2.79 8.58 -16.88
N ASP A 48 -1.68 7.84 -17.05
CA ASP A 48 -1.35 6.69 -16.19
C ASP A 48 -1.12 7.10 -14.72
N HIS A 49 -0.53 8.27 -14.51
CA HIS A 49 -0.10 8.74 -13.19
C HIS A 49 -0.36 10.24 -12.99
N LEU A 50 -1.64 10.61 -12.87
CA LEU A 50 -2.08 12.02 -12.80
C LEU A 50 -1.45 12.81 -11.62
N TYR A 51 -1.28 12.18 -10.45
CA TYR A 51 -0.72 12.82 -9.26
C TYR A 51 0.34 11.94 -8.57
N PRO A 52 1.60 12.00 -9.03
CA PRO A 52 2.66 11.11 -8.54
C PRO A 52 3.00 11.21 -7.05
N THR A 53 2.65 12.32 -6.41
CA THR A 53 2.87 12.55 -4.99
C THR A 53 1.64 12.22 -4.13
N ILE A 54 0.57 11.67 -4.71
CA ILE A 54 -0.70 11.40 -4.00
C ILE A 54 -1.12 9.94 -4.11
N ALA A 55 -0.97 9.30 -5.28
CA ALA A 55 -1.37 7.92 -5.48
C ALA A 55 -0.41 7.21 -6.43
N MET A 56 -0.44 5.88 -6.45
CA MET A 56 0.31 5.09 -7.43
C MET A 56 -0.27 5.25 -8.85
N ALA A 57 0.50 4.88 -9.86
CA ALA A 57 0.03 4.82 -11.24
C ALA A 57 -1.03 3.71 -11.42
N LYS A 58 -1.88 3.81 -12.45
CA LYS A 58 -2.86 2.75 -12.76
C LYS A 58 -2.16 1.42 -13.08
N SER A 59 -1.05 1.49 -13.80
CA SER A 59 -0.18 0.36 -14.12
C SER A 59 0.40 -0.38 -12.89
N GLU A 60 0.53 0.31 -11.76
CA GLU A 60 1.10 -0.23 -10.52
C GLU A 60 0.09 -0.99 -9.65
N LEU A 61 -1.22 -0.89 -9.94
CA LEU A 61 -2.26 -1.52 -9.13
C LEU A 61 -2.14 -3.04 -9.08
N VAL A 62 -1.88 -3.69 -10.22
CA VAL A 62 -1.76 -5.15 -10.28
C VAL A 62 -0.53 -5.63 -9.50
N PRO A 63 0.69 -5.08 -9.74
CA PRO A 63 1.85 -5.42 -8.91
C PRO A 63 1.67 -5.12 -7.42
N TYR A 64 0.94 -4.07 -7.06
CA TYR A 64 0.58 -3.76 -5.66
C TYR A 64 -0.27 -4.88 -5.05
N ILE A 65 -1.32 -5.33 -5.73
CA ILE A 65 -2.19 -6.43 -5.26
C ILE A 65 -1.40 -7.73 -5.13
N GLU A 66 -0.60 -8.08 -6.14
CA GLU A 66 0.22 -9.28 -6.13
C GLU A 66 1.21 -9.29 -4.96
N GLU A 67 1.85 -8.16 -4.68
CA GLU A 67 2.75 -8.00 -3.54
C GLU A 67 2.02 -8.20 -2.20
N VAL A 68 0.86 -7.57 -2.01
CA VAL A 68 0.04 -7.73 -0.79
C VAL A 68 -0.39 -9.18 -0.59
N LEU A 69 -0.83 -9.85 -1.65
CA LEU A 69 -1.26 -11.25 -1.58
C LEU A 69 -0.09 -12.20 -1.27
N ARG A 70 1.08 -11.97 -1.87
CA ARG A 70 2.29 -12.73 -1.58
C ARG A 70 2.74 -12.57 -0.12
N LEU A 71 2.68 -11.36 0.43
CA LEU A 71 3.10 -11.07 1.81
C LEU A 71 2.11 -11.58 2.87
N LYS A 72 0.91 -11.99 2.44
CA LYS A 72 -0.11 -12.55 3.33
C LYS A 72 0.15 -14.03 3.67
N GLU A 73 0.95 -14.74 2.86
CA GLU A 73 1.33 -16.15 3.06
C GLU A 73 2.36 -16.34 4.19
#